data_AF-A0A0W0WMT3-F1
#
_entry.id   AF-A0A0W0WMT3-F1
#
_cell.length_a   1.000
_cell.length_b   1.000
_cell.length_c   1.000
_cell.angle_alpha   90.00
_cell.angle_beta   90.00
_cell.angle_gamma   90.00
#
_symmetry.space_group_name_H-M   'P 1'
#
loop_
_entity.id
_entity.type
_entity.pdbx_description
1 polymer ?
#
loop_
_entity_poly.entity_id
_entity_poly.type
_entity_poly.pdbx_seq_one_letter_code
_entity_poly.pdbx_strand_id
1 'polypeptide(L)'
;MAELKLPMSISNNQAKEAAAHFSYQVLSSGQEAENILMAAKQFTHSVLLQTFAAVFYLFAQTNSTDLKAKEHLKQAEKHLSESTVREKMWYQAIRAWSEFNYEQAITILMAIARQWPKDLLAVKLTEWLNYCSGQVVTAKRMLTFCQEIAKENRSNSHFLAINAFAYELDNQLEEAYRLASEAVNIEYNTP
;
A
#
# COMPACT_ATOMS: atom_id res chain seq x y z
N MET A 1 9.06 4.44 20.52
CA MET A 1 9.73 3.48 19.62
C MET A 1 10.26 4.26 18.42
N ALA A 2 11.50 4.02 17.99
CA ALA A 2 12.04 4.68 16.80
C ALA A 2 11.17 4.33 15.58
N GLU A 3 10.47 5.31 15.02
CA GLU A 3 9.90 5.21 13.68
C GLU A 3 11.07 4.97 12.73
N LEU A 4 11.20 3.74 12.25
CA LEU A 4 12.14 3.41 11.19
C LEU A 4 11.63 4.16 9.95
N LYS A 5 12.20 5.33 9.68
CA LYS A 5 11.85 6.15 8.51
C LYS A 5 12.05 5.30 7.25
N LEU A 6 10.98 5.04 6.53
CA LEU A 6 11.03 4.32 5.26
C LEU A 6 11.99 5.04 4.30
N PRO A 7 12.87 4.33 3.56
CA PRO A 7 13.77 4.96 2.61
C PRO A 7 12.99 5.76 1.56
N MET A 8 13.37 7.02 1.38
CA MET A 8 12.81 7.94 0.40
C MET A 8 13.94 8.80 -0.16
N SER A 9 13.98 8.97 -1.49
CA SER A 9 14.93 9.90 -2.15
C SER A 9 14.55 11.36 -1.88
N ILE A 10 13.27 11.60 -1.59
CA ILE A 10 12.73 12.90 -1.25
C ILE A 10 13.40 13.45 0.02
N SER A 11 14.02 14.63 -0.07
CA SER A 11 14.54 15.36 1.08
C SER A 11 13.51 16.30 1.71
N ASN A 12 12.60 16.85 0.90
CA ASN A 12 11.57 17.81 1.29
C ASN A 12 10.52 17.20 2.24
N ASN A 13 10.23 17.88 3.37
CA ASN A 13 9.30 17.38 4.38
C ASN A 13 7.83 17.37 3.91
N GLN A 14 7.38 18.37 3.16
CA GLN A 14 6.01 18.41 2.64
C GLN A 14 5.71 17.21 1.73
N ALA A 15 6.68 16.83 0.91
CA ALA A 15 6.55 15.67 0.02
C ALA A 15 6.53 14.34 0.81
N LYS A 16 7.25 14.24 1.94
CA LYS A 16 7.18 13.08 2.85
C LYS A 16 5.83 13.00 3.55
N GLU A 17 5.34 14.14 4.05
CA GLU A 17 4.04 14.25 4.71
C GLU A 17 2.91 13.88 3.75
N ALA A 18 2.96 14.33 2.49
CA ALA A 18 1.98 13.95 1.48
C ALA A 18 1.94 12.43 1.22
N ALA A 19 3.11 11.78 1.15
CA ALA A 19 3.19 10.32 0.96
C ALA A 19 2.64 9.56 2.18
N ALA A 20 2.97 10.01 3.40
CA ALA A 20 2.46 9.43 4.63
C ALA A 20 0.95 9.64 4.78
N HIS A 21 0.45 10.85 4.48
CA HIS A 21 -0.97 11.18 4.50
C HIS A 21 -1.75 10.32 3.51
N PHE A 22 -1.29 10.19 2.26
CA PHE A 22 -1.93 9.29 1.29
C PHE A 22 -1.98 7.84 1.79
N SER A 23 -0.88 7.35 2.35
CA SER A 23 -0.83 5.99 2.91
C SER A 23 -1.86 5.81 4.02
N TYR A 24 -1.95 6.77 4.94
CA TYR A 24 -2.95 6.78 6.01
C TYR A 24 -4.38 6.81 5.45
N GLN A 25 -4.68 7.70 4.49
CA GLN A 25 -6.02 7.79 3.88
C GLN A 25 -6.44 6.49 3.20
N VAL A 26 -5.52 5.79 2.51
CA VAL A 26 -5.84 4.48 1.92
C VAL A 26 -6.04 3.41 3.00
N LEU A 27 -5.22 3.43 4.07
CA LEU A 27 -5.34 2.48 5.17
C LEU A 27 -6.64 2.67 5.95
N SER A 28 -7.06 3.90 6.21
CA SER A 28 -8.22 4.25 7.04
C SER A 28 -9.53 4.40 6.25
N SER A 29 -9.55 4.11 4.94
CA SER A 29 -10.66 4.46 4.05
C SER A 29 -11.09 5.94 4.16
N GLY A 30 -10.10 6.83 4.27
CA GLY A 30 -10.29 8.26 4.46
C GLY A 30 -10.79 8.99 3.20
N GLN A 31 -11.18 10.26 3.38
CA GLN A 31 -11.85 11.07 2.36
C GLN A 31 -10.91 12.05 1.62
N GLU A 32 -9.62 12.02 1.91
CA GLU A 32 -8.65 13.01 1.42
C GLU A 32 -7.53 12.37 0.59
N ALA A 33 -7.73 11.13 0.11
CA ALA A 33 -6.74 10.41 -0.69
C ALA A 33 -6.38 11.17 -1.98
N GLU A 34 -7.29 11.98 -2.55
CA GLU A 34 -7.04 12.79 -3.74
C GLU A 34 -5.97 13.87 -3.56
N ASN A 35 -5.64 14.25 -2.32
CA ASN A 35 -4.60 15.24 -2.03
C ASN A 35 -3.23 14.83 -2.60
N ILE A 36 -3.03 13.53 -2.84
CA ILE A 36 -1.83 13.03 -3.51
C ILE A 36 -1.63 13.61 -4.92
N LEU A 37 -2.72 13.95 -5.61
CA LEU A 37 -2.66 14.50 -6.97
C LEU A 37 -2.03 15.90 -6.97
N MET A 38 -2.38 16.73 -5.98
CA MET A 38 -1.77 18.05 -5.81
C MET A 38 -0.29 17.92 -5.45
N ALA A 39 0.06 16.99 -4.55
CA ALA A 39 1.45 16.72 -4.19
C ALA A 39 2.27 16.22 -5.40
N ALA A 40 1.74 15.31 -6.20
CA ALA A 40 2.39 14.83 -7.42
C ALA A 40 2.56 15.94 -8.47
N LYS A 41 1.63 16.90 -8.55
CA LYS A 41 1.77 18.08 -9.41
C LYS A 41 2.85 19.04 -8.92
N GLN A 42 2.98 19.22 -7.60
CA GLN A 42 3.99 20.10 -7.01
C GLN A 42 5.39 19.50 -7.07
N PHE A 43 5.51 18.19 -6.79
CA PHE A 43 6.78 17.47 -6.71
C PHE A 43 6.92 16.51 -7.89
N THR A 44 7.00 17.06 -9.10
CA THR A 44 6.98 16.29 -10.35
C THR A 44 8.11 15.26 -10.47
N HIS A 45 9.26 15.53 -9.83
CA HIS A 45 10.44 14.66 -9.80
C HIS A 45 10.33 13.50 -8.80
N SER A 46 9.32 13.51 -7.91
CA SER A 46 9.17 12.49 -6.87
C SER A 46 8.58 11.20 -7.45
N VAL A 47 9.42 10.18 -7.64
CA VAL A 47 9.00 8.85 -8.09
C VAL A 47 7.89 8.29 -7.21
N LEU A 48 8.00 8.44 -5.88
CA LEU A 48 7.02 7.89 -4.94
C LEU A 48 5.67 8.59 -5.06
N LEU A 49 5.63 9.92 -5.09
CA LEU A 49 4.37 10.67 -5.17
C LEU A 49 3.68 10.47 -6.51
N GLN A 50 4.43 10.40 -7.61
CA GLN A 50 3.88 10.04 -8.92
C GLN A 50 3.30 8.62 -8.88
N THR A 51 4.02 7.67 -8.27
CA THR A 51 3.56 6.28 -8.16
C THR A 51 2.28 6.18 -7.30
N PHE A 52 2.19 6.93 -6.20
CA PHE A 52 0.99 6.97 -5.35
C PHE A 52 -0.18 7.69 -6.03
N ALA A 53 0.07 8.72 -6.83
CA ALA A 53 -0.97 9.30 -7.70
C ALA A 53 -1.49 8.29 -8.73
N ALA A 54 -0.63 7.42 -9.26
CA ALA A 54 -1.07 6.31 -10.11
C ALA A 54 -1.95 5.30 -9.35
N VAL A 55 -1.59 4.96 -8.11
CA VAL A 55 -2.43 4.13 -7.22
C VAL A 55 -3.83 4.72 -7.05
N PHE A 56 -3.93 6.02 -6.76
CA PHE A 56 -5.22 6.71 -6.61
C PHE A 56 -6.13 6.49 -7.82
N TYR A 57 -5.58 6.61 -9.04
CA TYR A 57 -6.38 6.38 -10.25
C TYR A 57 -6.70 4.91 -10.50
N LEU A 58 -5.79 3.98 -10.20
CA LEU A 58 -6.03 2.54 -10.42
C LEU A 58 -7.13 1.97 -9.54
N PHE A 59 -7.39 2.55 -8.36
CA PHE A 59 -8.53 2.16 -7.52
C PHE A 59 -9.88 2.29 -8.23
N ALA A 60 -10.04 3.24 -9.14
CA ALA A 60 -11.29 3.45 -9.86
C ALA A 60 -11.63 2.35 -10.87
N GLN A 61 -10.63 1.56 -11.33
CA GLN A 61 -10.81 0.44 -12.26
C GLN A 61 -11.58 0.81 -13.54
N THR A 62 -11.27 1.98 -14.13
CA THR A 62 -11.86 2.42 -15.40
C THR A 62 -10.79 2.73 -16.44
N ASN A 63 -11.10 2.54 -17.73
CA ASN A 63 -10.17 2.86 -18.82
C ASN A 63 -9.65 4.31 -18.77
N SER A 64 -10.50 5.27 -18.38
CA SER A 64 -10.12 6.69 -18.33
C SER A 64 -9.16 6.99 -17.19
N THR A 65 -9.30 6.29 -16.05
CA THR A 65 -8.40 6.43 -14.90
C THR A 65 -7.10 5.67 -15.12
N ASP A 66 -7.12 4.54 -15.82
CA ASP A 66 -5.91 3.78 -16.18
C ASP A 66 -4.96 4.61 -17.05
N LEU A 67 -5.49 5.42 -17.97
CA LEU A 67 -4.69 6.36 -18.77
C LEU A 67 -3.99 7.39 -17.89
N LYS A 68 -4.70 7.96 -16.90
CA LYS A 68 -4.10 8.92 -15.95
C LYS A 68 -3.05 8.26 -15.06
N ALA A 69 -3.27 7.03 -14.61
CA ALA A 69 -2.27 6.27 -13.87
C ALA A 69 -0.98 6.07 -14.70
N LYS A 70 -1.12 5.71 -15.98
CA LYS A 70 0.01 5.56 -16.91
C LYS A 70 0.76 6.88 -17.16
N GLU A 71 0.06 8.01 -17.20
CA GLU A 71 0.71 9.32 -17.30
C GLU A 71 1.61 9.60 -16.08
N HIS A 72 1.11 9.34 -14.88
CA HIS A 72 1.90 9.47 -13.65
C HIS A 72 3.09 8.51 -13.61
N LEU A 73 2.90 7.24 -13.99
CA LEU A 73 4.01 6.28 -14.10
C LEU A 73 5.07 6.74 -15.11
N LYS A 74 4.67 7.30 -16.26
CA LYS A 74 5.61 7.88 -17.23
C LYS A 74 6.40 9.07 -16.67
N GLN A 75 5.81 9.87 -15.77
CA GLN A 75 6.57 10.92 -15.09
C GLN A 75 7.54 10.32 -14.06
N ALA A 76 7.11 9.33 -13.28
CA ALA A 76 7.96 8.62 -12.33
C ALA A 76 9.18 7.99 -13.01
N GLU A 77 8.99 7.40 -14.18
CA GLU A 77 10.02 6.69 -14.95
C GLU A 77 11.25 7.57 -15.25
N LYS A 78 11.04 8.86 -15.54
CA LYS A 78 12.10 9.82 -15.87
C LYS A 78 13.12 10.02 -14.74
N HIS A 79 12.73 9.74 -13.50
CA HIS A 79 13.53 9.97 -12.30
C HIS A 79 13.93 8.67 -11.59
N LEU A 80 13.69 7.50 -12.22
CA LEU A 80 13.99 6.21 -11.60
C LEU A 80 15.48 5.98 -11.35
N SER A 81 16.39 6.50 -12.18
CA SER A 81 17.83 6.30 -11.97
C SER A 81 18.30 6.79 -10.59
N GLU A 82 17.73 7.91 -10.13
CA GLU A 82 18.09 8.62 -8.90
C GLU A 82 17.29 8.16 -7.67
N SER A 83 16.29 7.30 -7.86
CA SER A 83 15.41 6.86 -6.77
C SER A 83 15.99 5.68 -5.97
N THR A 84 15.50 5.55 -4.74
CA THR A 84 15.85 4.46 -3.83
C THR A 84 15.34 3.11 -4.34
N VAL A 85 15.90 2.02 -3.81
CA VAL A 85 15.42 0.65 -4.12
C VAL A 85 13.93 0.51 -3.80
N ARG A 86 13.47 1.04 -2.68
CA ARG A 86 12.04 1.02 -2.29
C ARG A 86 11.15 1.68 -3.34
N GLU A 87 11.53 2.87 -3.79
CA GLU A 87 10.76 3.63 -4.80
C GLU A 87 10.74 2.93 -6.16
N LYS A 88 11.86 2.29 -6.55
CA LYS A 88 11.91 1.46 -7.76
C LYS A 88 10.96 0.27 -7.65
N MET A 89 10.93 -0.43 -6.52
CA MET A 89 10.02 -1.55 -6.31
C MET A 89 8.56 -1.10 -6.34
N TRP A 90 8.23 0.03 -5.70
CA TRP A 90 6.89 0.64 -5.78
C TRP A 90 6.49 0.93 -7.22
N TYR A 91 7.35 1.60 -7.99
CA TYR A 91 7.09 1.86 -9.40
C TYR A 91 6.81 0.56 -10.18
N GLN A 92 7.63 -0.48 -10.01
CA GLN A 92 7.46 -1.75 -10.73
C GLN A 92 6.16 -2.47 -10.35
N ALA A 93 5.78 -2.46 -9.06
CA ALA A 93 4.52 -3.04 -8.61
C ALA A 93 3.31 -2.35 -9.24
N ILE A 94 3.29 -1.02 -9.23
CA ILE A 94 2.15 -0.25 -9.75
C ILE A 94 2.13 -0.25 -11.27
N ARG A 95 3.29 -0.33 -11.93
CA ARG A 95 3.37 -0.58 -13.37
C ARG A 95 2.75 -1.92 -13.73
N ALA A 96 3.13 -3.00 -13.04
CA ALA A 96 2.56 -4.33 -13.25
C ALA A 96 1.03 -4.32 -13.04
N TRP A 97 0.53 -3.64 -12.00
CA TRP A 97 -0.90 -3.46 -11.78
C TRP A 97 -1.56 -2.70 -12.95
N SER A 98 -0.97 -1.61 -13.44
CA SER A 98 -1.51 -0.85 -14.59
C SER A 98 -1.56 -1.63 -15.91
N GLU A 99 -0.86 -2.76 -15.97
CA GLU A 99 -0.82 -3.72 -17.08
C GLU A 99 -1.68 -4.97 -16.78
N PHE A 100 -2.49 -4.95 -15.72
CA PHE A 100 -3.34 -6.04 -15.21
C PHE A 100 -2.57 -7.32 -14.79
N ASN A 101 -1.26 -7.20 -14.57
CA ASN A 101 -0.42 -8.30 -14.08
C ASN A 101 -0.45 -8.36 -12.54
N TYR A 102 -1.60 -8.77 -12.00
CA TYR A 102 -1.85 -8.77 -10.54
C TYR A 102 -0.87 -9.63 -9.76
N GLU A 103 -0.52 -10.82 -10.25
CA GLU A 103 0.41 -11.72 -9.54
C GLU A 103 1.81 -11.12 -9.42
N GLN A 104 2.30 -10.45 -10.47
CA GLN A 104 3.58 -9.73 -10.38
C GLN A 104 3.50 -8.55 -9.41
N ALA A 105 2.43 -7.75 -9.48
CA ALA A 105 2.22 -6.63 -8.57
C ALA A 105 2.18 -7.10 -7.10
N ILE A 106 1.39 -8.12 -6.79
CA ILE A 106 1.28 -8.74 -5.47
C ILE A 106 2.64 -9.24 -4.99
N THR A 107 3.39 -9.95 -5.84
CA THR A 107 4.71 -10.48 -5.49
C THR A 107 5.68 -9.36 -5.09
N ILE A 108 5.69 -8.25 -5.83
CA ILE A 108 6.57 -7.11 -5.54
C ILE A 108 6.11 -6.39 -4.26
N LEU A 109 4.80 -6.18 -4.07
CA LEU A 109 4.26 -5.55 -2.85
C LEU A 109 4.57 -6.37 -1.58
N MET A 110 4.42 -7.70 -1.65
CA MET A 110 4.83 -8.59 -0.56
C MET A 110 6.33 -8.50 -0.29
N ALA A 111 7.16 -8.39 -1.33
CA ALA A 111 8.61 -8.21 -1.17
C ALA A 111 8.95 -6.85 -0.52
N ILE A 112 8.25 -5.78 -0.88
CA ILE A 112 8.37 -4.46 -0.22
C ILE A 112 8.05 -4.61 1.27
N ALA A 113 6.91 -5.18 1.61
CA ALA A 113 6.50 -5.34 3.00
C ALA A 113 7.41 -6.29 3.80
N ARG A 114 7.97 -7.33 3.19
CA ARG A 114 8.98 -8.18 3.86
C ARG A 114 10.26 -7.42 4.16
N GLN A 115 10.71 -6.58 3.23
CA GLN A 115 11.92 -5.77 3.38
C GLN A 115 11.71 -4.58 4.32
N TRP A 116 10.51 -3.99 4.31
CA TRP A 116 10.08 -2.87 5.14
C TRP A 116 8.70 -3.18 5.77
N PRO A 117 8.65 -3.97 6.86
CA PRO A 117 7.38 -4.41 7.47
C PRO A 117 6.40 -3.31 7.87
N LYS A 118 6.90 -2.09 8.09
CA LYS A 118 6.07 -0.92 8.45
C LYS A 118 5.49 -0.19 7.23
N ASP A 119 5.78 -0.64 6.01
CA ASP A 119 5.20 -0.09 4.78
C ASP A 119 3.79 -0.66 4.55
N LEU A 120 2.86 -0.29 5.43
CA LEU A 120 1.53 -0.89 5.49
C LEU A 120 0.67 -0.62 4.26
N LEU A 121 0.96 0.44 3.49
CA LEU A 121 0.31 0.65 2.20
C LEU A 121 0.58 -0.52 1.24
N ALA A 122 1.79 -1.10 1.26
CA ALA A 122 2.09 -2.27 0.44
C ALA A 122 1.23 -3.48 0.84
N VAL A 123 1.04 -3.69 2.15
CA VAL A 123 0.19 -4.75 2.70
C VAL A 123 -1.28 -4.56 2.28
N LYS A 124 -1.79 -3.33 2.41
CA LYS A 124 -3.18 -3.00 2.02
C LYS A 124 -3.42 -3.19 0.52
N LEU A 125 -2.45 -2.83 -0.33
CA LEU A 125 -2.57 -3.09 -1.76
C LEU A 125 -2.45 -4.58 -2.09
N THR A 126 -1.65 -5.36 -1.36
CA THR A 126 -1.65 -6.82 -1.50
C THR A 126 -3.03 -7.41 -1.19
N GLU A 127 -3.68 -6.98 -0.10
CA GLU A 127 -5.05 -7.36 0.26
C GLU A 127 -6.04 -7.02 -0.88
N TRP A 128 -6.03 -5.75 -1.33
CA TRP A 128 -6.90 -5.27 -2.39
C TRP A 128 -6.72 -6.04 -3.71
N LEU A 129 -5.48 -6.29 -4.13
CA LEU A 129 -5.22 -7.01 -5.36
C LEU A 129 -5.60 -8.48 -5.28
N ASN A 130 -5.41 -9.13 -4.11
CA ASN A 130 -5.93 -10.49 -3.88
C ASN A 130 -7.46 -10.52 -3.97
N TYR A 131 -8.18 -9.48 -3.51
CA TYR A 131 -9.62 -9.33 -3.75
C TYR A 131 -9.94 -9.27 -5.25
N CYS A 132 -9.28 -8.37 -5.99
CA CYS A 132 -9.47 -8.21 -7.44
C CYS A 132 -9.14 -9.48 -8.25
N SER A 133 -8.19 -10.30 -7.82
CA SER A 133 -7.72 -11.49 -8.55
C SER A 133 -8.25 -12.82 -7.99
N GLY A 134 -9.09 -12.81 -6.95
CA GLY A 134 -9.71 -13.99 -6.35
C GLY A 134 -9.21 -14.32 -4.93
N GLN A 135 -9.88 -13.77 -3.92
CA GLN A 135 -9.45 -13.88 -2.52
C GLN A 135 -9.52 -15.29 -1.93
N VAL A 136 -10.44 -16.14 -2.40
CA VAL A 136 -10.62 -17.50 -1.87
C VAL A 136 -9.38 -18.37 -2.16
N VAL A 137 -8.76 -18.19 -3.32
CA VAL A 137 -7.57 -18.95 -3.72
C VAL A 137 -6.33 -18.44 -2.98
N THR A 138 -6.32 -17.15 -2.62
CA THR A 138 -5.14 -16.47 -2.06
C THR A 138 -5.17 -16.32 -0.54
N ALA A 139 -6.28 -16.67 0.13
CA ALA A 139 -6.50 -16.57 1.57
C ALA A 139 -5.32 -17.08 2.40
N LYS A 140 -4.89 -18.33 2.16
CA LYS A 140 -3.79 -18.95 2.92
C LYS A 140 -2.43 -18.27 2.69
N ARG A 141 -2.20 -17.77 1.46
CA ARG A 141 -1.02 -16.98 1.11
C ARG A 141 -1.03 -15.64 1.85
N MET A 142 -2.18 -14.98 1.92
CA MET A 142 -2.36 -13.72 2.64
C MET A 142 -2.13 -13.91 4.15
N LEU A 143 -2.73 -14.93 4.76
CA LEU A 143 -2.54 -15.22 6.18
C LEU A 143 -1.06 -15.50 6.51
N THR A 144 -0.41 -16.36 5.73
CA THR A 144 1.02 -16.67 5.92
C THR A 144 1.88 -15.41 5.83
N PHE A 145 1.60 -14.56 4.83
CA PHE A 145 2.29 -13.28 4.65
C PHE A 145 2.08 -12.33 5.84
N CYS A 146 0.85 -12.17 6.32
CA CYS A 146 0.58 -11.35 7.51
C CYS A 146 1.34 -11.87 8.74
N GLN A 147 1.38 -13.19 8.94
CA GLN A 147 2.11 -13.81 10.06
C GLN A 147 3.62 -13.53 10.00
N GLU A 148 4.23 -13.53 8.81
CA GLU A 148 5.66 -13.22 8.61
C GLU A 148 6.03 -11.81 9.12
N ILE A 149 5.17 -10.81 8.85
CA ILE A 149 5.43 -9.41 9.20
C ILE A 149 4.77 -8.95 10.51
N ALA A 150 4.00 -9.82 11.17
CA ALA A 150 3.20 -9.47 12.34
C ALA A 150 4.03 -8.92 13.50
N LYS A 151 5.25 -9.43 13.70
CA LYS A 151 6.11 -9.04 14.83
C LYS A 151 6.39 -7.54 14.88
N GLU A 152 6.60 -6.91 13.73
CA GLU A 152 6.96 -5.49 13.63
C GLU A 152 5.74 -4.55 13.69
N ASN A 153 4.52 -5.10 13.62
CA ASN A 153 3.28 -4.35 13.47
C ASN A 153 2.22 -4.67 14.54
N ARG A 154 2.57 -5.42 15.61
CA ARG A 154 1.63 -5.91 16.64
C ARG A 154 0.79 -4.84 17.32
N SER A 155 1.24 -3.58 17.31
CA SER A 155 0.56 -2.46 17.97
C SER A 155 -0.01 -1.43 16.98
N ASN A 156 -0.07 -1.76 15.68
CA ASN A 156 -0.63 -0.87 14.67
C ASN A 156 -2.07 -1.31 14.35
N SER A 157 -3.03 -0.43 14.62
CA SER A 157 -4.47 -0.63 14.39
C SER A 157 -4.76 -1.15 12.97
N HIS A 158 -4.30 -0.44 11.94
CA HIS A 158 -4.55 -0.81 10.55
C HIS A 158 -3.95 -2.17 10.18
N PHE A 159 -2.76 -2.51 10.67
CA PHE A 159 -2.20 -3.85 10.45
C PHE A 159 -3.03 -4.93 11.13
N LEU A 160 -3.48 -4.70 12.38
CA LEU A 160 -4.32 -5.65 13.10
C LEU A 160 -5.65 -5.89 12.37
N ALA A 161 -6.25 -4.86 11.78
CA ALA A 161 -7.45 -4.98 10.96
C ALA A 161 -7.20 -5.84 9.69
N ILE A 162 -6.12 -5.56 8.95
CA ILE A 162 -5.73 -6.36 7.77
C ILE A 162 -5.46 -7.83 8.15
N ASN A 163 -4.78 -8.04 9.29
CA ASN A 163 -4.47 -9.37 9.79
C ASN A 163 -5.74 -10.12 10.22
N ALA A 164 -6.69 -9.45 10.90
CA ALA A 164 -7.99 -10.02 11.25
C ALA A 164 -8.73 -10.52 10.00
N PHE A 165 -8.76 -9.72 8.94
CA PHE A 165 -9.35 -10.11 7.66
C PHE A 165 -8.65 -11.34 7.05
N ALA A 166 -7.32 -11.42 7.13
CA ALA A 166 -6.58 -12.59 6.65
C ALA A 166 -6.95 -13.88 7.42
N TYR A 167 -7.19 -13.80 8.73
CA TYR A 167 -7.70 -14.93 9.52
C TYR A 167 -9.15 -15.28 9.16
N GLU A 168 -10.00 -14.30 8.91
CA GLU A 168 -11.39 -14.51 8.47
C GLU A 168 -11.44 -15.25 7.13
N LEU A 169 -10.61 -14.86 6.15
CA LEU A 169 -10.51 -15.52 4.84
C LEU A 169 -10.11 -17.00 4.93
N ASP A 170 -9.36 -17.38 5.97
CA ASP A 170 -8.96 -18.76 6.26
C ASP A 170 -9.92 -19.47 7.25
N ASN A 171 -11.08 -18.87 7.53
CA ASN A 171 -12.13 -19.37 8.42
C ASN A 171 -11.71 -19.54 9.90
N GLN A 172 -10.72 -18.76 10.35
CA GLN A 172 -10.25 -18.74 11.74
C GLN A 172 -10.90 -17.59 12.54
N LEU A 173 -12.22 -17.70 12.73
CA LEU A 173 -13.08 -16.59 13.18
C LEU A 173 -12.77 -16.07 14.59
N GLU A 174 -12.34 -16.93 15.51
CA GLU A 174 -12.02 -16.52 16.89
C GLU A 174 -10.83 -15.55 16.93
N GLU A 175 -9.76 -15.86 16.19
CA GLU A 175 -8.57 -15.02 16.12
C GLU A 175 -8.83 -13.75 15.29
N ALA A 176 -9.63 -13.85 14.23
CA ALA A 176 -10.10 -12.70 13.47
C ALA A 176 -10.83 -11.70 14.39
N TYR A 177 -11.80 -12.17 15.19
CA TYR A 177 -12.55 -11.32 16.11
C TYR A 177 -11.65 -10.68 17.18
N ARG A 178 -10.71 -11.44 17.73
CA ARG A 178 -9.75 -10.94 18.74
C ARG A 178 -8.91 -9.79 18.18
N LEU A 179 -8.34 -9.96 16.99
CA LEU A 179 -7.51 -8.95 16.33
C LEU A 179 -8.32 -7.72 15.90
N ALA A 180 -9.52 -7.90 15.35
CA ALA A 180 -10.40 -6.80 14.97
C ALA A 180 -10.81 -5.96 16.19
N SER A 181 -11.15 -6.62 17.31
CA SER A 181 -11.48 -5.93 18.57
C SER A 181 -10.29 -5.15 19.12
N GLU A 182 -9.08 -5.71 19.03
CA GLU A 182 -7.85 -5.03 19.43
C GLU A 182 -7.58 -3.79 18.55
N ALA A 183 -7.75 -3.92 17.23
CA ALA A 183 -7.59 -2.82 16.28
C ALA A 183 -8.51 -1.63 16.63
N VAL A 184 -9.81 -1.89 16.82
CA VAL A 184 -10.81 -0.87 17.16
C VAL A 184 -10.54 -0.22 18.51
N ASN A 185 -10.04 -0.98 19.49
CA ASN A 185 -9.66 -0.44 20.80
C ASN A 185 -8.45 0.51 20.73
N ILE A 186 -7.52 0.28 19.79
CA ILE A 186 -6.38 1.17 19.55
C ILE A 186 -6.83 2.42 18.79
N GLU A 187 -7.62 2.23 17.72
CA GLU A 187 -8.10 3.29 16.86
C GLU A 187 -9.48 2.95 16.31
N TYR A 188 -10.49 3.69 16.75
CA TYR A 188 -11.88 3.44 16.37
C TYR A 188 -12.13 3.54 14.85
N ASN A 189 -11.36 4.39 14.15
CA ASN A 189 -11.47 4.60 12.70
C ASN A 189 -10.52 3.70 11.90
N THR A 190 -9.98 2.64 12.51
CA THR A 190 -9.32 1.58 11.75
C THR A 190 -10.32 0.98 10.75
N PRO A 191 -9.88 0.59 9.53
CA PRO A 191 -10.77 0.00 8.52
C PRO A 191 -11.46 -1.27 9.01
#